data_AF-A0A9P9QR16-F1
#
_entry.id   AF-A0A9P9QR16-F1
#
_cell.length_a   1.000
_cell.length_b   1.000
_cell.length_c   1.000
_cell.angle_alpha   90.00
_cell.angle_beta   90.00
_cell.angle_gamma   90.00
#
_symmetry.space_group_name_H-M   'P 1'
#
loop_
_entity.id
_entity.type
_entity.pdbx_description
1 polymer ?
#
loop_
_entity_poly.entity_id
_entity_poly.type
_entity_poly.pdbx_seq_one_letter_code
_entity_poly.pdbx_strand_id
1 'polypeptide(L)'
;MQRFDSIHRSAQTSGDVSHLKGLYQLMVEALDVQKAFEDWDMRSRGGDESSQLYTPRPATRSERSEIDNLESVYPISFSFPTWDAASACISYAMSRIYLNSLLIAIQNAIHHLNISSDMVDTKHLTRSAIACADWICQSIEWFFEDHKRMIGRMVVLAPFEAARGLFAQLCEGGTDDPELDASLKLKARFCKGVTQRIKDGGLPILEG
;
A
#
# COMPACT_ATOMS: atom_id res chain seq x y z
N MET A 1 -13.30 -0.47 5.36
CA MET A 1 -12.88 -0.52 6.79
C MET A 1 -14.03 -0.23 7.75
N GLN A 2 -14.60 0.97 7.83
CA GLN A 2 -15.63 1.30 8.85
C GLN A 2 -16.81 0.31 8.94
N ARG A 3 -17.35 -0.14 7.79
CA ARG A 3 -18.44 -1.13 7.74
C ARG A 3 -17.99 -2.50 8.29
N PHE A 4 -16.77 -2.94 7.97
CA PHE A 4 -16.18 -4.16 8.53
C PHE A 4 -16.01 -4.04 10.05
N ASP A 5 -15.44 -2.93 10.54
CA ASP A 5 -15.22 -2.73 11.98
C ASP A 5 -16.54 -2.69 12.77
N SER A 6 -17.62 -2.21 12.15
CA SER A 6 -18.97 -2.25 12.72
C SER A 6 -19.51 -3.68 12.81
N ILE A 7 -19.41 -4.45 11.73
CA ILE A 7 -19.90 -5.84 11.67
C ILE A 7 -19.09 -6.72 12.64
N HIS A 8 -17.75 -6.59 12.63
CA HIS A 8 -16.86 -7.38 13.47
C HIS A 8 -17.09 -7.13 14.96
N ARG A 9 -17.21 -5.86 15.40
CA ARG A 9 -17.55 -5.52 16.80
C ARG A 9 -18.92 -6.06 17.21
N SER A 10 -19.91 -6.00 16.31
CA SER A 10 -21.24 -6.53 16.58
C SER A 10 -21.25 -8.06 16.66
N ALA A 11 -20.45 -8.74 15.84
CA ALA A 11 -20.32 -10.19 15.87
C ALA A 11 -19.69 -10.68 17.18
N GLN A 12 -18.64 -10.01 17.65
CA GLN A 12 -17.98 -10.33 18.93
C GLN A 12 -18.88 -10.15 20.15
N THR A 13 -19.85 -9.23 20.08
CA THR A 13 -20.76 -8.93 21.22
C THR A 13 -22.03 -9.78 21.23
N SER A 14 -22.52 -10.24 20.07
CA SER A 14 -23.83 -10.90 19.96
C SER A 14 -23.78 -12.40 19.64
N GLY A 15 -22.67 -12.93 19.12
CA GLY A 15 -22.58 -14.33 18.70
C GLY A 15 -23.56 -14.73 17.58
N ASP A 16 -24.19 -13.75 16.93
CA ASP A 16 -25.27 -13.95 15.96
C ASP A 16 -24.74 -14.30 14.56
N VAL A 17 -25.30 -15.35 13.96
CA VAL A 17 -24.99 -15.84 12.61
C VAL A 17 -25.40 -14.82 11.53
N SER A 18 -26.27 -13.85 11.85
CA SER A 18 -26.65 -12.77 10.93
C SER A 18 -25.45 -11.92 10.45
N HIS A 19 -24.37 -11.83 11.24
CA HIS A 19 -23.15 -11.09 10.88
C HIS A 19 -22.34 -11.75 9.77
N LEU A 20 -22.44 -13.08 9.62
CA LEU A 20 -21.79 -13.81 8.53
C LEU A 20 -22.30 -13.35 7.18
N LYS A 21 -23.63 -13.19 7.05
CA LYS A 21 -24.22 -12.67 5.80
C LYS A 21 -23.68 -11.29 5.45
N GLY A 22 -23.47 -10.44 6.46
CA GLY A 22 -22.86 -9.12 6.28
C GLY A 22 -21.40 -9.20 5.82
N LEU A 23 -20.60 -10.11 6.39
CA LEU A 23 -19.21 -10.34 5.99
C LEU A 23 -19.09 -10.91 4.57
N TYR A 24 -19.93 -11.89 4.22
CA TYR A 24 -19.99 -12.43 2.86
C TYR A 24 -20.36 -11.38 1.83
N GLN A 25 -21.38 -10.55 2.10
CA GLN A 25 -21.77 -9.48 1.19
C GLN A 25 -20.63 -8.47 1.01
N LEU A 26 -19.96 -8.09 2.10
CA LEU A 26 -18.81 -7.19 2.04
C LEU A 26 -17.62 -7.81 1.29
N MET A 27 -17.39 -9.12 1.42
CA MET A 27 -16.38 -9.85 0.66
C MET A 27 -16.67 -9.76 -0.84
N VAL A 28 -17.91 -10.04 -1.25
CA VAL A 28 -18.31 -9.97 -2.67
C VAL A 28 -18.15 -8.55 -3.22
N GLU A 29 -18.61 -7.53 -2.50
CA GLU A 29 -18.42 -6.13 -2.88
C GLU A 29 -16.92 -5.77 -3.03
N ALA A 30 -16.07 -6.24 -2.11
CA ALA A 30 -14.64 -5.99 -2.16
C ALA A 30 -13.96 -6.71 -3.34
N LEU A 31 -14.41 -7.92 -3.69
CA LEU A 31 -13.94 -8.66 -4.86
C LEU A 31 -14.33 -7.98 -6.17
N ASP A 32 -15.51 -7.37 -6.25
CA ASP A 32 -15.92 -6.57 -7.42
C ASP A 32 -15.00 -5.35 -7.60
N VAL A 33 -14.62 -4.69 -6.51
CA VAL A 33 -13.63 -3.59 -6.54
C VAL A 33 -12.25 -4.11 -6.94
N GLN A 34 -11.86 -5.30 -6.46
CA GLN A 34 -10.58 -5.92 -6.84
C GLN A 34 -10.51 -6.15 -8.35
N LYS A 35 -11.58 -6.67 -8.94
CA LYS A 35 -11.70 -6.86 -10.39
C LYS A 35 -11.61 -5.54 -11.14
N ALA A 36 -12.23 -4.47 -10.64
CA ALA A 36 -12.11 -3.15 -11.25
C ALA A 36 -10.66 -2.61 -11.24
N PHE A 37 -9.89 -2.93 -10.21
CA PHE A 37 -8.45 -2.61 -10.18
C PHE A 37 -7.64 -3.43 -11.19
N GLU A 38 -7.94 -4.72 -11.34
CA GLU A 38 -7.31 -5.58 -12.34
C GLU A 38 -7.60 -5.08 -13.77
N ASP A 39 -8.84 -4.66 -14.04
CA ASP A 39 -9.22 -4.03 -15.30
C ASP A 39 -8.45 -2.73 -15.55
N TRP A 40 -8.25 -1.91 -14.51
CA TRP A 40 -7.47 -0.69 -14.63
C TRP A 40 -6.00 -0.97 -14.93
N ASP A 41 -5.39 -1.94 -14.23
CA ASP A 41 -4.00 -2.35 -14.46
C ASP A 41 -3.80 -2.81 -15.90
N MET A 42 -4.70 -3.64 -16.43
CA MET A 42 -4.67 -4.08 -17.82
C MET A 42 -4.75 -2.90 -18.81
N ARG A 43 -5.64 -1.92 -18.57
CA ARG A 43 -5.79 -0.75 -19.45
C ARG A 43 -4.62 0.23 -19.38
N SER A 44 -3.89 0.24 -18.27
CA SER A 44 -2.73 1.12 -18.08
C SER A 44 -1.46 0.64 -18.80
N ARG A 45 -1.49 -0.61 -19.30
CA ARG A 45 -0.38 -1.22 -20.04
C ARG A 45 -0.46 -0.87 -21.53
N GLY A 46 0.70 -0.65 -22.14
CA GLY A 46 0.86 -0.45 -23.57
C GLY A 46 0.78 -1.75 -24.37
N GLY A 47 0.92 -1.62 -25.70
CA GLY A 47 0.88 -2.78 -26.61
C GLY A 47 2.03 -3.77 -26.43
N ASP A 48 3.09 -3.39 -25.71
CA ASP A 48 4.22 -4.22 -25.30
C ASP A 48 4.09 -4.73 -23.85
N GLU A 49 2.90 -4.62 -23.26
CA GLU A 49 2.59 -4.93 -21.86
C GLU A 49 3.33 -4.06 -20.82
N SER A 50 4.14 -3.09 -21.25
CA SER A 50 4.82 -2.16 -20.36
C SER A 50 3.85 -1.13 -19.79
N SER A 51 4.07 -0.70 -18.54
CA SER A 51 3.27 0.38 -17.97
C SER A 51 3.51 1.67 -18.72
N GLN A 52 2.45 2.34 -19.17
CA GLN A 52 2.55 3.68 -19.76
C GLN A 52 2.66 4.78 -18.71
N LEU A 53 2.47 4.44 -17.43
CA LEU A 53 2.37 5.42 -16.35
C LEU A 53 3.73 5.75 -15.73
N TYR A 54 4.74 4.90 -15.90
CA TYR A 54 6.06 5.12 -15.30
C TYR A 54 7.18 4.41 -16.06
N THR A 55 8.41 4.85 -15.83
CA THR A 55 9.63 4.21 -16.33
C THR A 55 10.55 3.85 -15.15
N PRO A 56 10.92 2.58 -14.97
CA PRO A 56 11.92 2.18 -13.98
C PRO A 56 13.29 2.82 -14.29
N ARG A 57 13.97 3.30 -13.25
CA ARG A 57 15.34 3.82 -13.32
C ARG A 57 16.14 3.39 -12.10
N PRO A 58 17.48 3.35 -12.16
CA PRO A 58 18.30 3.16 -10.96
C PRO A 58 18.01 4.26 -9.94
N ALA A 59 17.88 3.88 -8.67
CA ALA A 59 17.77 4.85 -7.58
C ALA A 59 19.05 5.68 -7.52
N THR A 60 18.93 7.02 -7.43
CA THR A 60 20.14 7.85 -7.37
C THR A 60 20.76 7.85 -5.99
N ARG A 61 22.07 7.59 -5.95
CA ARG A 61 22.92 7.83 -4.78
C ARG A 61 23.21 9.32 -4.69
N SER A 62 22.22 10.12 -4.27
CA SER A 62 22.47 11.54 -4.11
C SER A 62 23.17 11.79 -2.77
N GLU A 63 24.39 12.35 -2.85
CA GLU A 63 25.15 12.89 -1.71
C GLU A 63 24.38 13.99 -0.94
N ARG A 64 23.25 14.45 -1.51
CA ARG A 64 22.35 15.48 -0.98
C ARG A 64 20.91 14.98 -0.79
N SER A 65 20.62 13.69 -1.00
CA SER A 65 19.25 13.19 -0.90
C SER A 65 18.77 13.28 0.55
N GLU A 66 17.64 13.93 0.74
CA GLU A 66 16.88 13.91 2.01
C GLU A 66 16.38 12.49 2.36
N ILE A 67 16.76 11.45 1.62
CA ILE A 67 16.40 10.04 1.82
C ILE A 67 17.69 9.22 1.80
N ASP A 68 18.35 9.15 2.96
CA ASP A 68 19.49 8.28 3.17
C ASP A 68 19.01 6.83 3.08
N ASN A 69 19.72 5.99 2.30
CA ASN A 69 19.48 4.56 2.15
C ASN A 69 18.36 4.11 1.20
N LEU A 70 17.85 4.97 0.29
CA LEU A 70 16.91 4.48 -0.72
C LEU A 70 17.53 3.36 -1.56
N GLU A 71 18.72 3.58 -2.14
CA GLU A 71 19.40 2.61 -3.00
C GLU A 71 19.65 1.25 -2.34
N SER A 72 19.93 1.23 -1.02
CA SER A 72 20.23 -0.02 -0.30
C SER A 72 18.99 -0.84 0.05
N VAL A 73 17.81 -0.20 0.11
CA VAL A 73 16.53 -0.88 0.36
C VAL A 73 15.76 -1.12 -0.95
N TYR A 74 15.85 -0.17 -1.87
CA TYR A 74 15.14 -0.08 -3.13
C TYR A 74 16.11 0.39 -4.24
N PRO A 75 16.79 -0.54 -4.93
CA PRO A 75 17.77 -0.18 -5.97
C PRO A 75 17.14 0.42 -7.24
N ILE A 76 15.82 0.24 -7.40
CA ILE A 76 15.04 0.77 -8.51
C ILE A 76 14.10 1.84 -7.97
N SER A 77 14.09 3.00 -8.64
CA SER A 77 13.08 4.04 -8.46
C SER A 77 12.26 4.23 -9.75
N PHE A 78 11.18 4.98 -9.66
CA PHE A 78 10.32 5.25 -10.82
C PHE A 78 10.36 6.70 -11.24
N SER A 79 10.41 6.90 -12.55
CA SER A 79 10.14 8.19 -13.18
C SER A 79 8.72 8.20 -13.73
N PHE A 80 8.01 9.30 -13.52
CA PHE A 80 6.67 9.50 -14.05
C PHE A 80 6.69 10.62 -15.11
N PRO A 81 5.93 10.48 -16.20
CA PRO A 81 5.87 11.49 -17.26
C PRO A 81 5.12 12.75 -16.81
N THR A 82 4.16 12.61 -15.89
CA THR A 82 3.35 13.71 -15.37
C THR A 82 3.01 13.52 -13.88
N TRP A 83 2.61 14.61 -13.24
CA TRP A 83 2.05 14.58 -11.88
C TRP A 83 0.81 13.71 -11.76
N ASP A 84 -0.09 13.76 -12.74
CA ASP A 84 -1.32 12.98 -12.74
C ASP A 84 -1.01 11.49 -12.80
N ALA A 85 -0.03 11.08 -13.62
CA ALA A 85 0.42 9.70 -13.69
C ALA A 85 1.02 9.24 -12.34
N ALA A 86 1.90 10.06 -11.75
CA ALA A 86 2.49 9.76 -10.45
C ALA A 86 1.43 9.61 -9.36
N SER A 87 0.52 10.59 -9.25
CA SER A 87 -0.57 10.61 -8.27
C SER A 87 -1.53 9.44 -8.46
N ALA A 88 -1.91 9.12 -9.69
CA ALA A 88 -2.77 7.99 -10.00
C ALA A 88 -2.12 6.66 -9.57
N CYS A 89 -0.84 6.44 -9.91
CA CYS A 89 -0.10 5.24 -9.53
C CYS A 89 -0.04 5.03 -8.02
N ILE A 90 0.36 6.04 -7.27
CA ILE A 90 0.51 5.90 -5.80
C ILE A 90 -0.84 5.80 -5.09
N SER A 91 -1.88 6.47 -5.62
CA SER A 91 -3.25 6.36 -5.07
C SER A 91 -3.85 4.98 -5.35
N TYR A 92 -3.60 4.44 -6.54
CA TYR A 92 -3.95 3.06 -6.89
C TYR A 92 -3.25 2.07 -5.96
N ALA A 93 -1.93 2.20 -5.79
CA ALA A 93 -1.15 1.33 -4.92
C ALA A 93 -1.64 1.39 -3.45
N MET A 94 -1.91 2.60 -2.94
CA MET A 94 -2.48 2.79 -1.61
C MET A 94 -3.84 2.10 -1.48
N SER A 95 -4.71 2.26 -2.47
CA SER A 95 -6.05 1.66 -2.47
C SER A 95 -5.98 0.13 -2.50
N ARG A 96 -5.05 -0.43 -3.28
CA ARG A 96 -4.76 -1.88 -3.32
C ARG A 96 -4.28 -2.41 -1.98
N ILE A 97 -3.42 -1.68 -1.26
CA ILE A 97 -3.01 -2.05 0.10
C ILE A 97 -4.24 -2.19 1.00
N TYR A 98 -5.09 -1.16 1.07
CA TYR A 98 -6.27 -1.19 1.93
C TYR A 98 -7.28 -2.26 1.53
N LEU A 99 -7.50 -2.47 0.23
CA LEU A 99 -8.42 -3.49 -0.25
C LEU A 99 -7.92 -4.89 0.11
N ASN A 100 -6.64 -5.18 -0.14
CA ASN A 100 -6.07 -6.48 0.18
C ASN A 100 -6.09 -6.74 1.69
N SER A 101 -5.74 -5.74 2.51
CA SER A 101 -5.84 -5.83 3.97
C SER A 101 -7.27 -6.08 4.44
N LEU A 102 -8.26 -5.44 3.81
CA LEU A 102 -9.68 -5.67 4.11
C LEU A 102 -10.12 -7.10 3.77
N LEU A 103 -9.77 -7.59 2.57
CA LEU A 103 -10.11 -8.95 2.14
C LEU A 103 -9.49 -10.00 3.08
N ILE A 104 -8.22 -9.83 3.46
CA ILE A 104 -7.56 -10.71 4.45
C ILE A 104 -8.29 -10.66 5.80
N ALA A 105 -8.65 -9.47 6.27
CA ALA A 105 -9.36 -9.32 7.55
C ALA A 105 -10.75 -9.98 7.53
N ILE A 106 -11.49 -9.85 6.43
CA ILE A 106 -12.79 -10.52 6.26
C ILE A 106 -12.61 -12.04 6.22
N GLN A 107 -11.63 -12.55 5.47
CA GLN A 107 -11.34 -13.99 5.39
C GLN A 107 -10.99 -14.57 6.77
N ASN A 108 -10.12 -13.89 7.52
CA ASN A 108 -9.76 -14.30 8.88
C ASN A 108 -10.97 -14.28 9.82
N ALA A 109 -11.84 -13.26 9.72
CA ALA A 109 -13.07 -13.20 10.49
C ALA A 109 -14.04 -14.36 10.15
N ILE A 110 -14.18 -14.72 8.87
CA ILE A 110 -14.99 -15.86 8.43
C ILE A 110 -14.41 -17.18 8.97
N HIS A 111 -13.09 -17.35 8.92
CA HIS A 111 -12.41 -18.52 9.50
C HIS A 111 -12.63 -18.67 11.00
N HIS A 112 -12.55 -17.57 11.76
CA HIS A 112 -12.80 -17.59 13.20
C HIS A 112 -14.22 -18.02 13.55
N LEU A 113 -15.16 -17.90 12.62
CA LEU A 113 -16.54 -18.36 12.75
C LEU A 113 -16.73 -19.84 12.31
N ASN A 114 -15.62 -20.59 12.18
CA ASN A 114 -15.56 -22.01 11.83
C ASN A 114 -16.20 -22.38 10.48
N ILE A 115 -16.22 -21.45 9.52
CA ILE A 115 -16.63 -21.78 8.15
C ILE A 115 -15.38 -22.10 7.32
N SER A 116 -15.28 -23.35 6.87
CA SER A 116 -14.18 -23.86 6.06
C SER A 116 -14.28 -23.45 4.58
N SER A 117 -14.43 -22.16 4.30
CA SER A 117 -14.48 -21.66 2.92
C SER A 117 -13.41 -20.60 2.69
N ASP A 118 -12.34 -21.00 2.02
CA ASP A 118 -11.35 -20.08 1.47
C ASP A 118 -11.98 -19.36 0.27
N MET A 119 -12.39 -18.10 0.46
CA MET A 119 -12.89 -17.27 -0.64
C MET A 119 -11.77 -16.55 -1.38
N VAL A 120 -10.63 -16.34 -0.69
CA VAL A 120 -9.47 -15.62 -1.21
C VAL A 120 -8.18 -16.27 -0.75
N ASP A 121 -7.14 -16.19 -1.58
CA ASP A 121 -5.77 -16.57 -1.21
C ASP A 121 -5.11 -15.42 -0.41
N THR A 122 -5.11 -15.54 0.92
CA THR A 122 -4.53 -14.53 1.82
C THR A 122 -3.02 -14.34 1.63
N LYS A 123 -2.28 -15.39 1.22
CA LYS A 123 -0.84 -15.29 0.93
C LYS A 123 -0.61 -14.47 -0.34
N HIS A 124 -1.40 -14.72 -1.38
CA HIS A 124 -1.35 -13.93 -2.60
C HIS A 124 -1.70 -12.46 -2.34
N LEU A 125 -2.79 -12.19 -1.61
CA LEU A 125 -3.18 -10.83 -1.24
C LEU A 125 -2.11 -10.10 -0.42
N THR A 126 -1.46 -10.80 0.52
CA THR A 126 -0.36 -10.25 1.33
C THR A 126 0.83 -9.86 0.46
N ARG A 127 1.26 -10.76 -0.44
CA ARG A 127 2.36 -10.46 -1.39
C ARG A 127 2.00 -9.30 -2.31
N SER A 128 0.75 -9.25 -2.80
CA SER A 128 0.29 -8.14 -3.63
C SER A 128 0.29 -6.81 -2.86
N ALA A 129 -0.12 -6.80 -1.58
CA ALA A 129 -0.07 -5.60 -0.76
C ALA A 129 1.37 -5.13 -0.52
N ILE A 130 2.29 -6.05 -0.25
CA ILE A 130 3.73 -5.76 -0.10
C ILE A 130 4.28 -5.14 -1.39
N ALA A 131 3.96 -5.72 -2.55
CA ALA A 131 4.40 -5.19 -3.84
C ALA A 131 3.89 -3.76 -4.08
N CYS A 132 2.63 -3.45 -3.73
CA CYS A 132 2.09 -2.10 -3.80
C CYS A 132 2.81 -1.13 -2.83
N ALA A 133 3.13 -1.58 -1.62
CA ALA A 133 3.87 -0.77 -0.65
C ALA A 133 5.31 -0.50 -1.11
N ASP A 134 5.99 -1.51 -1.68
CA ASP A 134 7.30 -1.34 -2.31
C ASP A 134 7.23 -0.33 -3.44
N TRP A 135 6.19 -0.40 -4.28
CA TRP A 135 5.99 0.49 -5.41
C TRP A 135 5.86 1.96 -4.98
N ILE A 136 5.11 2.22 -3.89
CA ILE A 136 5.03 3.54 -3.26
C ILE A 136 6.42 4.00 -2.78
N CYS A 137 7.16 3.13 -2.09
CA CYS A 137 8.48 3.46 -1.56
C CYS A 137 9.51 3.77 -2.65
N GLN A 138 9.51 3.00 -3.73
CA GLN A 138 10.37 3.18 -4.90
C GLN A 138 10.06 4.48 -5.66
N SER A 139 8.83 4.99 -5.56
CA SER A 139 8.39 6.22 -6.23
C SER A 139 8.85 7.50 -5.52
N ILE A 140 9.36 7.38 -4.28
CA ILE A 140 9.56 8.53 -3.40
C ILE A 140 10.57 9.54 -3.95
N GLU A 141 11.63 9.06 -4.58
CA GLU A 141 12.71 9.89 -5.11
C GLU A 141 12.15 10.94 -6.07
N TRP A 142 11.24 10.54 -6.95
CA TRP A 142 10.62 11.41 -7.94
C TRP A 142 9.82 12.54 -7.30
N PHE A 143 9.09 12.26 -6.21
CA PHE A 143 8.31 13.26 -5.48
C PHE A 143 9.18 14.30 -4.74
N PHE A 144 10.45 13.96 -4.49
CA PHE A 144 11.40 14.83 -3.79
C PHE A 144 12.43 15.50 -4.69
N GLU A 145 12.36 15.29 -6.00
CA GLU A 145 13.13 16.09 -6.96
C GLU A 145 12.80 17.58 -6.78
N ASP A 146 13.82 18.46 -6.85
CA ASP A 146 13.76 19.85 -6.35
C ASP A 146 12.54 20.67 -6.82
N HIS A 147 12.14 20.50 -8.09
CA HIS A 147 11.02 21.21 -8.69
C HIS A 147 9.64 20.63 -8.32
N LYS A 148 9.60 19.54 -7.55
CA LYS A 148 8.41 18.75 -7.23
C LYS A 148 8.09 18.66 -5.73
N ARG A 149 9.03 19.06 -4.88
CA ARG A 149 9.00 18.79 -3.42
C ARG A 149 7.70 19.18 -2.70
N MET A 150 7.14 20.35 -3.00
CA MET A 150 5.95 20.85 -2.28
C MET A 150 4.71 20.00 -2.56
N ILE A 151 4.36 19.84 -3.84
CA ILE A 151 3.23 19.01 -4.27
C ILE A 151 3.50 17.55 -3.90
N GLY A 152 4.75 17.10 -4.03
CA GLY A 152 5.17 15.75 -3.69
C GLY A 152 4.85 15.37 -2.26
N ARG A 153 5.16 16.24 -1.29
CA ARG A 153 4.83 16.03 0.12
C ARG A 153 3.33 15.88 0.37
N MET A 154 2.50 16.69 -0.29
CA MET A 154 1.04 16.64 -0.13
C MET A 154 0.45 15.33 -0.68
N VAL A 155 0.94 14.88 -1.83
CA VAL A 155 0.39 13.71 -2.53
C VAL A 155 0.92 12.40 -1.93
N VAL A 156 2.18 12.37 -1.49
CA VAL A 156 2.86 11.11 -1.14
C VAL A 156 2.68 10.69 0.32
N LEU A 157 2.28 11.59 1.22
CA LEU A 157 2.21 11.30 2.66
C LEU A 157 1.21 10.17 2.98
N ALA A 158 -0.03 10.28 2.51
CA ALA A 158 -1.06 9.28 2.81
C ALA A 158 -0.70 7.89 2.24
N PRO A 159 -0.25 7.76 0.97
CA PRO A 159 0.29 6.49 0.46
C PRO A 159 1.45 5.93 1.28
N PHE A 160 2.38 6.78 1.73
CA PHE A 160 3.48 6.34 2.58
C PHE A 160 3.01 5.86 3.96
N GLU A 161 2.02 6.51 4.54
CA GLU A 161 1.44 6.06 5.80
C GLU A 161 0.73 4.71 5.66
N ALA A 162 0.08 4.46 4.52
CA ALA A 162 -0.49 3.16 4.20
C ALA A 162 0.58 2.06 4.09
N ALA A 163 1.66 2.31 3.34
CA ALA A 163 2.80 1.40 3.22
C ALA A 163 3.46 1.12 4.58
N ARG A 164 3.71 2.19 5.35
CA ARG A 164 4.27 2.10 6.72
C ARG A 164 3.38 1.27 7.63
N GLY A 165 2.06 1.50 7.59
CA GLY A 165 1.07 0.77 8.38
C GLY A 165 1.08 -0.73 8.06
N LEU A 166 1.08 -1.07 6.76
CA LEU A 166 1.18 -2.46 6.30
C LEU A 166 2.47 -3.13 6.81
N PHE A 167 3.63 -2.50 6.60
CA PHE A 167 4.90 -3.09 7.04
C PHE A 167 4.99 -3.25 8.55
N ALA A 168 4.43 -2.31 9.34
CA ALA A 168 4.38 -2.43 10.79
C ALA A 168 3.52 -3.63 11.21
N GLN A 169 2.32 -3.76 10.64
CA GLN A 169 1.42 -4.88 10.91
C GLN A 169 2.06 -6.23 10.58
N LEU A 170 2.71 -6.35 9.42
CA LEU A 170 3.38 -7.59 9.01
C LEU A 170 4.61 -7.89 9.89
N CYS A 171 5.36 -6.88 10.33
CA CYS A 171 6.46 -7.07 11.28
C CYS A 171 5.98 -7.59 12.64
N GLU A 172 4.80 -7.17 13.10
CA GLU A 172 4.21 -7.60 14.37
C GLU A 172 3.62 -9.01 14.29
N GLY A 173 2.95 -9.34 13.18
CA GLY A 173 2.34 -10.66 12.98
C GLY A 173 3.34 -11.75 12.58
N GLY A 174 4.45 -11.39 11.94
CA GLY A 174 5.35 -12.34 11.27
C GLY A 174 4.76 -12.89 9.97
N THR A 175 5.62 -13.34 9.06
CA THR A 175 5.19 -13.91 7.76
C THR A 175 5.47 -15.41 7.61
N ASP A 176 5.99 -16.05 8.68
CA ASP A 176 6.54 -17.41 8.68
C ASP A 176 7.73 -17.62 7.71
N ASP A 177 8.28 -16.53 7.16
CA ASP A 177 9.43 -16.50 6.27
C ASP A 177 10.51 -15.57 6.87
N PRO A 178 11.61 -16.11 7.40
CA PRO A 178 12.66 -15.33 8.05
C PRO A 178 13.34 -14.30 7.13
N GLU A 179 13.49 -14.61 5.84
CA GLU A 179 14.12 -13.70 4.88
C GLU A 179 13.19 -12.52 4.58
N LEU A 180 11.90 -12.83 4.38
CA LEU A 180 10.87 -11.82 4.21
C LEU A 180 10.74 -10.93 5.45
N ASP A 181 10.72 -11.51 6.65
CA ASP A 181 10.64 -10.78 7.92
C ASP A 181 11.85 -9.85 8.13
N ALA A 182 13.06 -10.29 7.76
CA ALA A 182 14.25 -9.45 7.79
C ALA A 182 14.14 -8.26 6.83
N SER A 183 13.65 -8.51 5.60
CA SER A 183 13.40 -7.49 4.58
C SER A 183 12.32 -6.49 5.04
N LEU A 184 11.20 -6.96 5.60
CA LEU A 184 10.12 -6.13 6.12
C LEU A 184 10.60 -5.19 7.23
N LYS A 185 11.47 -5.66 8.14
CA LYS A 185 12.08 -4.79 9.17
C LYS A 185 12.93 -3.68 8.59
N LEU A 186 13.61 -3.92 7.47
CA LEU A 186 14.37 -2.89 6.77
C LEU A 186 13.42 -1.87 6.11
N LYS A 187 12.41 -2.36 5.39
CA LYS A 187 11.38 -1.53 4.73
C LYS A 187 10.55 -0.69 5.71
N ALA A 188 10.18 -1.25 6.86
CA ALA A 188 9.47 -0.54 7.92
C ALA A 188 10.30 0.62 8.49
N ARG A 189 11.60 0.38 8.74
CA ARG A 189 12.54 1.41 9.19
C ARG A 189 12.69 2.53 8.16
N PHE A 190 12.84 2.15 6.89
CA PHE A 190 12.87 3.10 5.78
C PHE A 190 11.62 3.99 5.75
N CYS A 191 10.42 3.38 5.75
CA CYS A 191 9.16 4.12 5.71
C CYS A 191 8.99 5.06 6.90
N LYS A 192 9.38 4.62 8.11
CA LYS A 192 9.35 5.44 9.32
C LYS A 192 10.25 6.66 9.18
N GLY A 193 11.48 6.47 8.69
CA GLY A 193 12.44 7.56 8.47
C GLY A 193 11.90 8.59 7.46
N VAL A 194 11.42 8.13 6.31
CA VAL A 194 10.85 9.02 5.28
C VAL A 194 9.61 9.74 5.78
N THR A 195 8.67 9.05 6.42
CA THR A 195 7.43 9.65 6.95
C THR A 195 7.75 10.74 7.96
N GLN A 196 8.70 10.50 8.87
CA GLN A 196 9.11 11.50 9.85
C GLN A 196 9.73 12.72 9.16
N ARG A 197 10.58 12.52 8.15
CA ARG A 197 11.18 13.62 7.37
C ARG A 197 10.12 14.44 6.61
N ILE A 198 9.12 13.80 6.01
CA ILE A 198 7.98 14.51 5.37
C ILE A 198 7.29 15.42 6.39
N LYS A 199 7.03 14.90 7.60
CA LYS A 199 6.36 15.63 8.68
C LYS A 199 7.21 16.79 9.21
N ASP A 200 8.49 16.53 9.48
CA ASP A 200 9.43 17.51 10.05
C ASP A 200 9.76 18.63 9.05
N GLY A 201 9.75 18.33 7.75
CA GLY A 201 10.01 19.31 6.70
C GLY A 201 8.93 20.40 6.57
N GLY A 202 7.76 20.22 7.19
CA GLY A 202 6.64 21.16 7.16
C GLY A 202 5.97 21.31 5.78
N LEU A 203 4.74 21.86 5.78
CA LEU A 203 4.16 22.53 4.62
C LEU A 203 4.61 24.00 4.68
N PRO A 204 5.07 24.62 3.58
CA PRO A 204 5.36 26.05 3.60
C PRO A 204 4.12 26.82 4.00
N ILE A 205 4.24 27.65 5.04
CA ILE A 205 3.24 28.64 5.39
C ILE A 205 3.29 29.69 4.28
N LEU A 206 2.24 29.76 3.46
CA LEU A 206 2.05 30.88 2.55
C LEU A 206 1.77 32.11 3.43
N GLU A 207 2.82 32.85 3.78
CA GLU A 207 2.66 34.21 4.29
C GLU A 207 2.12 35.04 3.12
N GLY A 208 0.85 35.45 3.25
CA GLY A 208 0.16 36.32 2.30
C GLY A 208 0.47 37.80 2.55
#